data_AF-A0A3D3M0A5-F1
#
_entry.id   AF-A0A3D3M0A5-F1
#
_cell.length_a   1.000
_cell.length_b   1.000
_cell.length_c   1.000
_cell.angle_alpha   90.00
_cell.angle_beta   90.00
_cell.angle_gamma   90.00
#
_symmetry.space_group_name_H-M   'P 1'
#
loop_
_entity.id
_entity.type
_entity.pdbx_description
1 polymer ?
#
loop_
_entity_poly.entity_id
_entity_poly.type
_entity_poly.pdbx_seq_one_letter_code
_entity_poly.pdbx_strand_id
1 'polypeptide(L)'
;MVFMCCSLCWRWASKQTGLDDGKALDVSGCKYSRHWIQRRYCQVATCLQVGSSCSRRTGMSQASWYYALNGAQQGPFTFEQMKQFVTANIIHPETPVWSGVGDWISLKDTELGNGAPRTSTPPPLAASQIDNRFAWGLVWAQLIFGLIEMAAGSNIWWLFIGVNVGLCVADEKRLKAAGHPAPNSWWCLLVPVYLWKRANLLGQSKNYFFAWVAAFVVAGVLSTAGAQSVIEETACPLVTDIIHKQFFQGSSCVKVTIDDEPKTGFYRATALLDNGNEINITIEEIGDQIQVRVPAQ
;
A
#
# COMPACT_ATOMS: atom_id res chain seq x y z
N MET A 1 43.68 -20.28 -73.65
CA MET A 1 42.87 -20.82 -72.53
C MET A 1 43.63 -22.00 -71.97
N VAL A 2 44.32 -21.97 -70.83
CA VAL A 2 43.86 -21.69 -69.45
C VAL A 2 45.04 -21.06 -68.68
N PHE A 3 45.18 -19.75 -68.75
CA PHE A 3 46.04 -18.93 -67.88
C PHE A 3 45.09 -18.03 -67.08
N MET A 4 44.24 -18.62 -66.23
CA MET A 4 43.24 -17.83 -65.48
C MET A 4 42.62 -18.59 -64.30
N CYS A 5 43.42 -19.33 -63.53
CA CYS A 5 42.89 -20.01 -62.32
C CYS A 5 43.81 -19.93 -61.09
N CYS A 6 44.81 -19.03 -61.06
CA CYS A 6 45.75 -18.93 -59.94
C CYS A 6 45.73 -17.59 -59.19
N SER A 7 45.00 -16.58 -59.68
CA SER A 7 44.97 -15.23 -59.08
C SER A 7 43.72 -14.91 -58.24
N LEU A 8 42.74 -15.83 -58.15
CA LEU A 8 41.49 -15.62 -57.40
C LEU A 8 41.45 -16.32 -56.04
N CYS A 9 42.40 -17.20 -55.72
CA CYS A 9 42.47 -17.85 -54.41
C CYS A 9 43.22 -17.00 -53.35
N TRP A 10 44.05 -16.05 -53.78
CA TRP A 10 44.84 -15.20 -52.87
C TRP A 10 44.09 -13.95 -52.39
N ARG A 11 42.99 -13.56 -53.07
CA ARG A 11 42.19 -12.37 -52.73
C ARG A 11 40.96 -12.64 -51.85
N TRP A 12 40.70 -13.91 -51.51
CA TRP A 12 39.62 -14.30 -50.60
C TRP A 12 40.14 -14.67 -49.19
N ALA A 13 41.41 -15.08 -49.07
CA ALA A 13 42.04 -15.41 -47.80
C ALA A 13 42.60 -14.20 -47.02
N SER A 14 42.63 -13.00 -47.60
CA SER A 14 43.09 -11.77 -46.92
C SER A 14 41.96 -10.94 -46.28
N LYS A 15 40.72 -11.44 -46.28
CA LYS A 15 39.53 -10.72 -45.77
C LYS A 15 38.87 -11.35 -44.54
N GLN A 16 39.62 -12.13 -43.75
CA GLN A 16 39.14 -12.69 -42.47
C GLN A 16 40.11 -12.59 -41.27
N THR A 17 41.28 -11.97 -41.42
CA THR A 17 42.17 -11.69 -40.28
C THR A 17 42.71 -10.27 -40.41
N GLY A 18 41.91 -9.30 -40.00
CA GLY A 18 42.34 -7.93 -39.69
C GLY A 18 42.22 -7.72 -38.18
N LEU A 19 43.25 -8.15 -37.46
CA LEU A 19 43.53 -7.75 -36.08
C LEU A 19 44.97 -7.27 -36.06
N ASP A 20 45.15 -6.17 -35.35
CA ASP A 20 46.13 -5.12 -35.59
C ASP A 20 47.60 -5.50 -35.39
N ASP A 21 48.41 -4.61 -35.93
CA ASP A 21 49.87 -4.58 -35.95
C ASP A 21 50.54 -4.89 -34.62
N GLY A 22 51.61 -5.68 -34.73
CA GLY A 22 52.79 -5.51 -33.89
C GLY A 22 52.81 -6.32 -32.59
N LYS A 23 53.49 -7.47 -32.63
CA LYS A 23 54.76 -7.69 -31.91
C LYS A 23 55.21 -9.15 -32.07
N ALA A 24 56.52 -9.29 -32.19
CA ALA A 24 57.26 -10.51 -32.45
C ALA A 24 56.93 -11.64 -31.47
N LEU A 25 56.69 -12.83 -32.01
CA LEU A 25 56.73 -14.07 -31.23
C LEU A 25 58.11 -14.72 -31.43
N ASP A 26 58.86 -14.67 -30.34
CA ASP A 26 60.14 -15.34 -30.08
C ASP A 26 60.01 -16.86 -30.33
N VAL A 27 60.86 -17.36 -31.22
CA VAL A 27 60.93 -18.78 -31.58
C VAL A 27 62.15 -19.39 -30.91
N SER A 28 62.02 -19.73 -29.62
CA SER A 28 63.06 -20.42 -28.86
C SER A 28 62.47 -21.56 -28.04
N GLY A 29 62.22 -22.71 -28.67
CA GLY A 29 61.69 -23.84 -27.90
C GLY A 29 61.29 -25.12 -28.64
N CYS A 30 61.94 -25.50 -29.75
CA CYS A 30 61.74 -26.84 -30.32
C CYS A 30 63.08 -27.57 -30.44
N LYS A 31 63.40 -28.36 -29.41
CA LYS A 31 64.49 -29.35 -29.45
C LYS A 31 64.13 -30.45 -30.45
N TYR A 32 64.84 -30.45 -31.57
CA TYR A 32 64.81 -31.50 -32.59
C TYR A 32 65.61 -32.71 -32.08
N SER A 33 64.93 -33.80 -31.73
CA SER A 33 65.58 -35.11 -31.57
C SER A 33 65.55 -35.83 -32.92
N ARG A 34 66.70 -35.89 -33.60
CA ARG A 34 66.90 -36.79 -34.74
C ARG A 34 67.35 -38.14 -34.19
N HIS A 35 66.68 -39.23 -34.54
CA HIS A 35 67.38 -40.50 -34.80
C HIS A 35 66.60 -41.38 -35.80
N TRP A 36 67.23 -41.52 -36.97
CA TRP A 36 67.40 -42.72 -37.80
C TRP A 36 66.21 -43.58 -38.24
N ILE A 37 65.94 -43.44 -39.56
CA ILE A 37 65.97 -44.49 -40.59
C ILE A 37 64.79 -45.48 -40.75
N GLN A 38 64.36 -45.51 -42.02
CA GLN A 38 63.85 -46.62 -42.85
C GLN A 38 62.34 -46.75 -43.14
N ARG A 39 62.09 -46.94 -44.45
CA ARG A 39 60.91 -47.43 -45.16
C ARG A 39 59.84 -46.36 -45.42
N ARG A 40 59.88 -45.73 -46.61
CA ARG A 40 59.14 -46.16 -47.82
C ARG A 40 57.79 -46.76 -47.44
N TYR A 41 56.72 -45.98 -47.58
CA TYR A 41 55.53 -46.36 -48.35
C TYR A 41 54.73 -45.09 -48.64
N CYS A 42 54.62 -44.77 -49.92
CA CYS A 42 53.68 -43.79 -50.44
C CYS A 42 52.30 -44.44 -50.31
N GLN A 43 51.50 -44.04 -49.33
CA GLN A 43 50.08 -44.36 -49.29
C GLN A 43 49.29 -43.09 -49.59
N VAL A 44 48.46 -43.23 -50.62
CA VAL A 44 47.44 -42.32 -51.07
C VAL A 44 46.56 -41.95 -49.87
N ALA A 45 46.64 -40.70 -49.41
CA ALA A 45 45.73 -40.16 -48.42
C ALA A 45 44.40 -39.85 -49.10
N THR A 46 43.49 -40.81 -49.08
CA THR A 46 42.07 -40.59 -49.35
C THR A 46 41.53 -39.62 -48.30
N CYS A 47 41.22 -38.38 -48.69
CA CYS A 47 40.46 -37.46 -47.85
C CYS A 47 39.04 -38.01 -47.66
N LEU A 48 38.82 -38.71 -46.55
CA LEU A 48 37.49 -39.02 -46.04
C LEU A 48 37.12 -37.92 -45.03
N GLN A 49 36.62 -36.78 -45.49
CA GLN A 49 35.89 -35.86 -44.62
C GLN A 49 34.45 -36.35 -44.51
N VAL A 50 34.11 -36.99 -43.39
CA VAL A 50 32.72 -37.00 -42.90
C VAL A 50 32.75 -36.69 -41.40
N GLY A 51 32.38 -35.44 -41.09
CA GLY A 51 31.69 -35.05 -39.86
C GLY A 51 32.34 -35.43 -38.53
N SER A 52 33.39 -34.70 -38.12
CA SER A 52 33.71 -34.56 -36.70
C SER A 52 33.38 -33.13 -36.29
N SER A 53 32.25 -32.95 -35.61
CA SER A 53 31.86 -31.68 -35.01
C SER A 53 33.00 -31.16 -34.13
N CYS A 54 33.70 -30.13 -34.59
CA CYS A 54 34.60 -29.37 -33.75
C CYS A 54 33.71 -28.55 -32.81
N SER A 55 33.31 -29.16 -31.68
CA SER A 55 32.70 -28.43 -30.58
C SER A 55 33.73 -27.41 -30.13
N ARG A 56 33.49 -26.15 -30.51
CA ARG A 56 34.16 -25.00 -29.93
C ARG A 56 33.92 -25.14 -28.43
N ARG A 57 34.96 -25.51 -27.69
CA ARG A 57 34.98 -25.39 -26.23
C ARG A 57 34.90 -23.89 -25.98
N THR A 58 33.70 -23.33 -25.97
CA THR A 58 33.46 -22.01 -25.41
C THR A 58 34.01 -22.10 -24.01
N GLY A 59 35.08 -21.34 -23.74
CA GLY A 59 35.53 -21.15 -22.39
C GLY A 59 34.29 -20.72 -21.60
N MET A 60 33.93 -21.52 -20.59
CA MET A 60 33.12 -21.02 -19.50
C MET A 60 33.95 -19.86 -18.93
N SER A 61 33.66 -18.63 -19.36
CA SER A 61 34.06 -17.48 -18.57
C SER A 61 33.45 -17.74 -17.21
N GLN A 62 34.32 -17.91 -16.21
CA GLN A 62 33.94 -18.09 -14.82
C GLN A 62 33.37 -16.74 -14.33
N ALA A 63 32.21 -16.36 -14.86
CA ALA A 63 31.46 -15.21 -14.37
C ALA A 63 31.17 -15.52 -12.90
N SER A 64 31.85 -14.79 -12.04
CA SER A 64 31.77 -14.92 -10.60
C SER A 64 30.59 -14.08 -10.15
N TRP A 65 29.49 -14.76 -9.84
CA TRP A 65 28.25 -14.15 -9.39
C TRP A 65 28.26 -13.96 -7.89
N TYR A 66 27.63 -12.87 -7.46
CA TYR A 66 27.42 -12.55 -6.05
C TYR A 66 25.94 -12.24 -5.83
N TYR A 67 25.46 -12.48 -4.61
CA TYR A 67 24.13 -12.04 -4.19
C TYR A 67 24.20 -11.35 -2.83
N ALA A 68 23.29 -10.43 -2.56
CA ALA A 68 23.20 -9.73 -1.28
C ALA A 68 22.03 -10.28 -0.45
N LEU A 69 22.32 -10.77 0.75
CA LEU A 69 21.31 -11.27 1.69
C LEU A 69 21.60 -10.71 3.08
N ASN A 70 20.59 -10.15 3.74
CA ASN A 70 20.71 -9.54 5.08
C ASN A 70 21.82 -8.48 5.16
N GLY A 71 22.05 -7.71 4.08
CA GLY A 71 23.09 -6.67 4.03
C GLY A 71 24.52 -7.18 3.86
N ALA A 72 24.73 -8.49 3.68
CA ALA A 72 26.04 -9.08 3.42
C ALA A 72 26.14 -9.61 1.98
N GLN A 73 27.29 -9.37 1.34
CA GLN A 73 27.63 -9.93 0.03
C GLN A 73 28.07 -11.38 0.18
N GLN A 74 27.49 -12.26 -0.64
CA GLN A 74 27.79 -13.69 -0.68
C GLN A 74 28.34 -14.06 -2.06
N GLY A 75 29.49 -14.75 -2.11
CA GLY A 75 30.15 -15.21 -3.34
C GLY A 75 31.67 -15.28 -3.19
N PRO A 76 32.42 -15.62 -4.27
CA PRO A 76 31.95 -15.83 -5.64
C PRO A 76 31.30 -17.19 -5.88
N PHE A 77 30.21 -17.21 -6.66
CA PHE A 77 29.55 -18.42 -7.12
C PHE A 77 29.54 -18.51 -8.65
N THR A 78 29.51 -19.73 -9.17
CA THR A 78 29.31 -19.96 -10.61
C THR A 78 27.84 -19.77 -10.99
N PHE A 79 27.60 -19.50 -12.27
CA PHE A 79 26.25 -19.37 -12.82
C PHE A 79 25.36 -20.60 -12.53
N GLU A 80 25.93 -21.80 -12.60
CA GLU A 80 25.22 -23.06 -12.31
C GLU A 80 24.88 -23.21 -10.82
N GLN A 81 25.78 -22.81 -9.91
CA GLN A 81 25.48 -22.78 -8.47
C GLN A 81 24.38 -21.76 -8.15
N MET A 82 24.40 -20.60 -8.79
CA MET A 82 23.33 -19.62 -8.60
C MET A 82 21.98 -20.13 -9.08
N LYS A 83 21.90 -20.82 -10.23
CA LYS A 83 20.66 -21.50 -10.68
C LYS A 83 20.15 -22.51 -9.66
N GLN A 84 21.05 -23.25 -9.02
CA GLN A 84 20.68 -24.17 -7.94
C GLN A 84 20.11 -23.41 -6.75
N PHE A 85 20.68 -22.27 -6.36
CA PHE A 85 20.14 -21.43 -5.27
C PHE A 85 18.77 -20.84 -5.61
N VAL A 86 18.52 -20.47 -6.88
CA VAL A 86 17.19 -20.06 -7.35
C VAL A 86 16.20 -21.22 -7.25
N THR A 87 16.58 -22.41 -7.73
CA THR A 87 15.72 -23.62 -7.67
C THR A 87 15.46 -24.07 -6.23
N ALA A 88 16.45 -23.93 -5.35
CA ALA A 88 16.37 -24.25 -3.93
C ALA A 88 15.67 -23.15 -3.09
N ASN A 89 15.23 -22.06 -3.73
CA ASN A 89 14.57 -20.91 -3.08
C ASN A 89 15.41 -20.25 -1.96
N ILE A 90 16.74 -20.31 -2.10
CA ILE A 90 17.71 -19.64 -1.20
C ILE A 90 17.78 -18.14 -1.51
N ILE A 91 17.59 -17.78 -2.77
CA ILE A 91 17.55 -16.40 -3.28
C ILE A 91 16.21 -16.15 -3.94
N HIS A 92 15.60 -15.00 -3.64
CA HIS A 92 14.27 -14.62 -4.07
C HIS A 92 14.32 -13.72 -5.32
N PRO A 93 13.21 -13.55 -6.07
CA PRO A 93 13.17 -12.69 -7.26
C PRO A 93 13.59 -11.23 -7.02
N GLU A 94 13.39 -10.74 -5.81
CA GLU A 94 13.73 -9.39 -5.36
C GLU A 94 15.17 -9.28 -4.81
N THR A 95 15.90 -10.41 -4.70
CA THR A 95 17.26 -10.42 -4.17
C THR A 95 18.22 -9.75 -5.17
N PRO A 96 19.02 -8.76 -4.73
CA PRO A 96 20.04 -8.14 -5.58
C PRO A 96 21.15 -9.15 -5.90
N VAL A 97 21.44 -9.29 -7.19
CA VAL A 97 22.52 -10.12 -7.72
C VAL A 97 23.47 -9.28 -8.56
N TRP A 98 24.74 -9.67 -8.57
CA TRP A 98 25.78 -8.99 -9.32
C TRP A 98 26.61 -9.99 -10.12
N SER A 99 26.80 -9.70 -11.41
CA SER A 99 27.45 -10.57 -12.39
C SER A 99 28.98 -10.43 -12.42
N GLY A 100 29.54 -9.56 -11.58
CA GLY A 100 30.95 -9.17 -11.61
C GLY A 100 31.23 -7.92 -12.47
N VAL A 101 30.23 -7.42 -13.19
CA VAL A 101 30.34 -6.23 -14.05
C VAL A 101 29.06 -5.39 -13.95
N GLY A 102 29.20 -4.07 -13.78
CA GLY A 102 28.06 -3.14 -13.69
C GLY A 102 27.50 -2.98 -12.27
N ASP A 103 26.25 -2.52 -12.18
CA ASP A 103 25.55 -2.30 -10.90
C ASP A 103 24.82 -3.55 -10.40
N TRP A 104 24.37 -3.53 -9.14
CA TRP A 104 23.53 -4.58 -8.57
C TRP A 104 22.13 -4.57 -9.20
N ILE A 105 21.69 -5.72 -9.72
CA ILE A 105 20.42 -5.85 -10.44
C ILE A 105 19.56 -6.92 -9.73
N SER A 106 18.24 -6.75 -9.70
CA SER A 106 17.34 -7.73 -9.08
C SER A 106 17.37 -9.06 -9.84
N LEU A 107 17.26 -10.19 -9.13
CA LEU A 107 17.27 -11.53 -9.73
C LEU A 107 16.22 -11.70 -10.85
N LYS A 108 15.03 -11.11 -10.68
CA LYS A 108 13.93 -11.13 -11.67
C LYS A 108 14.27 -10.45 -13.00
N ASP A 109 15.18 -9.48 -12.99
CA ASP A 109 15.57 -8.69 -14.16
C ASP A 109 16.82 -9.27 -14.86
N THR A 110 17.31 -10.42 -14.38
CA THR A 110 18.52 -11.10 -14.87
C THR A 110 18.17 -12.42 -15.57
N GLU A 111 19.05 -12.91 -16.45
CA GLU A 111 18.90 -14.20 -17.14
C GLU A 111 18.69 -15.40 -16.20
N LEU A 112 19.14 -15.31 -14.94
CA LEU A 112 18.87 -16.29 -13.87
C LEU A 112 17.37 -16.43 -13.55
N GLY A 113 16.62 -15.32 -13.57
CA GLY A 113 15.20 -15.29 -13.26
C GLY A 113 14.33 -15.99 -14.31
N ASN A 114 14.85 -16.13 -15.54
CA ASN A 114 14.12 -16.78 -16.65
C ASN A 114 13.98 -18.31 -16.50
N GLY A 115 14.80 -18.94 -15.65
CA GLY A 115 14.75 -20.37 -15.34
C GLY A 115 14.17 -20.73 -13.98
N ALA A 116 13.78 -19.73 -13.17
CA ALA A 116 13.13 -19.95 -11.89
C ALA A 116 11.76 -20.63 -12.10
N PRO A 117 11.34 -21.58 -11.24
CA PRO A 117 9.95 -22.02 -11.21
C PRO A 117 9.08 -20.79 -11.06
N ARG A 118 8.31 -20.45 -12.11
CA ARG A 118 7.30 -19.40 -12.01
C ARG A 118 6.32 -19.88 -10.95
N THR A 119 6.38 -19.32 -9.75
CA THR A 119 5.33 -19.54 -8.75
C THR A 119 4.02 -19.22 -9.44
N SER A 120 3.12 -20.20 -9.51
CA SER A 120 1.80 -20.09 -10.16
C SER A 120 0.86 -19.10 -9.46
N THR A 121 1.36 -18.42 -8.44
CA THR A 121 0.70 -17.34 -7.73
C THR A 121 1.37 -16.02 -8.15
N PRO A 122 0.62 -15.07 -8.74
CA PRO A 122 1.16 -13.74 -9.02
C PRO A 122 1.63 -13.10 -7.71
N PRO A 123 2.71 -12.30 -7.72
CA PRO A 123 3.15 -11.57 -6.54
C PRO A 123 2.00 -10.69 -6.02
N PRO A 124 1.84 -10.58 -4.68
CA PRO A 124 0.81 -9.72 -4.10
C PRO A 124 0.99 -8.29 -4.62
N LEU A 125 -0.12 -7.62 -4.90
CA LEU A 125 -0.09 -6.25 -5.39
C LEU A 125 0.68 -5.39 -4.39
N ALA A 126 1.48 -4.43 -4.87
CA ALA A 126 2.21 -3.53 -3.97
C ALA A 126 1.22 -2.87 -3.00
N ALA A 127 1.51 -2.92 -1.70
CA ALA A 127 0.62 -2.37 -0.68
C ALA A 127 0.32 -0.88 -0.89
N SER A 128 1.22 -0.14 -1.56
CA SER A 128 1.04 1.25 -1.98
C SER A 128 0.02 1.45 -3.10
N GLN A 129 -0.28 0.41 -3.90
CA GLN A 129 -1.30 0.44 -4.96
C GLN A 129 -2.70 0.06 -4.47
N ILE A 130 -2.85 -0.31 -3.19
CA ILE A 130 -4.17 -0.58 -2.62
C ILE A 130 -4.85 0.75 -2.28
N ASP A 131 -5.92 1.04 -3.01
CA ASP A 131 -6.73 2.23 -2.81
C ASP A 131 -7.33 2.32 -1.41
N ASN A 132 -7.37 3.53 -0.86
CA ASN A 132 -7.93 3.83 0.45
C ASN A 132 -9.42 4.19 0.41
N ARG A 133 -10.13 3.80 -0.65
CA ARG A 133 -11.53 4.20 -0.89
C ARG A 133 -12.49 3.74 0.21
N PHE A 134 -12.34 2.51 0.70
CA PHE A 134 -13.22 1.97 1.74
C PHE A 134 -12.87 2.55 3.12
N ALA A 135 -11.57 2.76 3.38
CA ALA A 135 -11.09 3.42 4.59
C ALA A 135 -11.64 4.87 4.69
N TRP A 136 -11.60 5.63 3.60
CA TRP A 136 -12.21 6.96 3.54
C TRP A 136 -13.73 6.90 3.55
N GLY A 137 -14.33 5.88 2.92
CA GLY A 137 -15.78 5.64 2.98
C GLY A 137 -16.29 5.50 4.40
N LEU A 138 -15.54 4.86 5.30
CA LEU A 138 -15.86 4.76 6.72
C LEU A 138 -15.83 6.11 7.45
N VAL A 139 -14.92 7.02 7.06
CA VAL A 139 -14.88 8.39 7.59
C VAL A 139 -16.12 9.16 7.14
N TRP A 140 -16.40 9.13 5.84
CA TRP A 140 -17.56 9.82 5.26
C TRP A 140 -18.88 9.26 5.76
N ALA A 141 -18.97 7.96 6.03
CA ALA A 141 -20.16 7.35 6.60
C ALA A 141 -20.59 8.07 7.89
N GLN A 142 -19.69 8.36 8.81
CA GLN A 142 -20.02 9.06 10.07
C GLN A 142 -20.69 10.42 9.83
N LEU A 143 -20.20 11.18 8.85
CA LEU A 143 -20.73 12.50 8.52
C LEU A 143 -22.07 12.42 7.78
N ILE A 144 -22.16 11.51 6.79
CA ILE A 144 -23.37 11.32 5.99
C ILE A 144 -24.52 10.86 6.88
N PHE A 145 -24.28 9.92 7.80
CA PHE A 145 -25.33 9.41 8.68
C PHE A 145 -25.87 10.50 9.62
N GLY A 146 -25.00 11.34 10.20
CA GLY A 146 -25.45 12.47 11.02
C GLY A 146 -26.37 13.43 10.25
N LEU A 147 -26.03 13.74 9.00
CA LEU A 147 -26.87 14.60 8.15
C LEU A 147 -28.22 13.94 7.80
N ILE A 148 -28.23 12.63 7.52
CA ILE A 148 -29.47 11.91 7.20
C ILE A 148 -30.37 11.82 8.43
N GLU A 149 -29.83 11.55 9.62
CA GLU A 149 -30.59 11.50 10.86
C GLU A 149 -31.25 12.85 11.17
N MET A 150 -30.52 13.96 11.00
CA MET A 150 -31.06 15.31 11.13
C MET A 150 -32.20 15.59 10.12
N ALA A 151 -32.07 15.12 8.87
CA ALA A 151 -33.08 15.36 7.83
C ALA A 151 -34.31 14.44 7.96
N ALA A 152 -34.12 13.19 8.39
CA ALA A 152 -35.16 12.17 8.48
C ALA A 152 -35.90 12.17 9.83
N GLY A 153 -35.35 12.83 10.86
CA GLY A 153 -35.93 12.88 12.21
C GLY A 153 -36.17 11.49 12.83
N SER A 154 -35.44 10.48 12.36
CA SER A 154 -35.67 9.06 12.68
C SER A 154 -34.36 8.42 13.11
N ASN A 155 -34.41 7.54 14.12
CA ASN A 155 -33.24 6.78 14.55
C ASN A 155 -32.86 5.71 13.53
N ILE A 156 -31.76 5.93 12.81
CA ILE A 156 -31.26 5.06 11.73
C ILE A 156 -30.00 4.29 12.11
N TRP A 157 -29.77 4.06 13.41
CA TRP A 157 -28.53 3.47 13.94
C TRP A 157 -28.22 2.07 13.37
N TRP A 158 -29.24 1.24 13.13
CA TRP A 158 -29.07 -0.07 12.52
C TRP A 158 -28.52 -0.01 11.09
N LEU A 159 -28.93 1.00 10.30
CA LEU A 159 -28.42 1.23 8.95
C LEU A 159 -26.96 1.69 9.00
N PHE A 160 -26.61 2.53 9.98
CA PHE A 160 -25.22 2.96 10.22
C PHE A 160 -24.31 1.76 10.48
N ILE A 161 -24.71 0.85 11.36
CA ILE A 161 -23.95 -0.39 11.63
C ILE A 161 -23.85 -1.22 10.35
N GLY A 162 -24.97 -1.45 9.65
CA GLY A 162 -25.00 -2.26 8.43
C GLY A 162 -24.05 -1.75 7.35
N VAL A 163 -24.00 -0.43 7.12
CA VAL A 163 -23.11 0.19 6.14
C VAL A 163 -21.64 0.12 6.57
N ASN A 164 -21.33 0.37 7.86
CA ASN A 164 -19.96 0.26 8.36
C ASN A 164 -19.43 -1.18 8.25
N VAL A 165 -20.23 -2.17 8.62
CA VAL A 165 -19.89 -3.59 8.47
C VAL A 165 -19.73 -3.94 6.99
N GLY A 166 -20.64 -3.50 6.13
CA GLY A 166 -20.57 -3.72 4.68
C GLY A 166 -19.30 -3.15 4.04
N LEU A 167 -18.92 -1.92 4.39
CA LEU A 167 -17.69 -1.28 3.93
C LEU A 167 -16.43 -2.02 4.42
N CYS A 168 -16.40 -2.44 5.68
CA CYS A 168 -15.25 -3.19 6.19
C CYS A 168 -15.13 -4.59 5.56
N VAL A 169 -16.25 -5.29 5.33
CA VAL A 169 -16.25 -6.58 4.63
C VAL A 169 -15.83 -6.41 3.16
N ALA A 170 -16.24 -5.32 2.50
CA ALA A 170 -15.80 -5.02 1.14
C ALA A 170 -14.29 -4.74 1.07
N ASP A 171 -13.74 -3.99 2.03
CA ASP A 171 -12.29 -3.77 2.15
C ASP A 171 -11.56 -5.08 2.42
N GLU A 172 -12.03 -5.91 3.36
CA GLU A 172 -11.43 -7.22 3.67
C GLU A 172 -11.37 -8.14 2.43
N LYS A 173 -12.49 -8.25 1.68
CA LYS A 173 -12.53 -9.05 0.45
C LYS A 173 -11.53 -8.56 -0.59
N ARG A 174 -11.33 -7.24 -0.67
CA ARG A 174 -10.37 -6.61 -1.59
C ARG A 174 -8.92 -6.83 -1.16
N LEU A 175 -8.62 -6.75 0.15
CA LEU A 175 -7.30 -7.05 0.69
C LEU A 175 -6.91 -8.51 0.42
N LYS A 176 -7.83 -9.45 0.66
CA LYS A 176 -7.64 -10.88 0.37
C LYS A 176 -7.46 -11.13 -1.13
N ALA A 177 -8.24 -10.47 -1.99
CA ALA A 177 -8.08 -10.56 -3.44
C ALA A 177 -6.73 -10.00 -3.94
N ALA A 178 -6.14 -9.05 -3.22
CA ALA A 178 -4.82 -8.49 -3.50
C ALA A 178 -3.65 -9.33 -2.94
N GLY A 179 -3.95 -10.44 -2.24
CA GLY A 179 -2.94 -11.32 -1.64
C GLY A 179 -2.41 -10.85 -0.29
N HIS A 180 -3.08 -9.89 0.37
CA HIS A 180 -2.66 -9.36 1.68
C HIS A 180 -3.42 -9.99 2.84
N PRO A 181 -2.78 -10.18 4.01
CA PRO A 181 -3.48 -10.54 5.23
C PRO A 181 -4.43 -9.40 5.63
N ALA A 182 -5.70 -9.73 5.88
CA ALA A 182 -6.69 -8.76 6.32
C ALA A 182 -6.94 -8.88 7.84
N PRO A 183 -7.31 -7.79 8.52
CA PRO A 183 -7.79 -7.85 9.90
C PRO A 183 -9.01 -8.76 10.03
N ASN A 184 -9.17 -9.43 11.18
CA ASN A 184 -10.38 -10.19 11.48
C ASN A 184 -11.62 -9.29 11.45
N SER A 185 -12.71 -9.75 10.84
CA SER A 185 -13.95 -8.97 10.65
C SER A 185 -14.59 -8.53 11.97
N TRP A 186 -14.26 -9.15 13.11
CA TRP A 186 -14.71 -8.70 14.42
C TRP A 186 -14.28 -7.26 14.76
N TRP A 187 -13.11 -6.83 14.25
CA TRP A 187 -12.62 -5.48 14.50
C TRP A 187 -13.45 -4.41 13.78
N CYS A 188 -14.33 -4.77 12.85
CA CYS A 188 -15.22 -3.82 12.15
C CYS A 188 -16.21 -3.13 13.09
N LEU A 189 -16.55 -3.74 14.24
CA LEU A 189 -17.35 -3.10 15.28
C LEU A 189 -16.60 -1.92 15.91
N LEU A 190 -15.28 -2.03 15.99
CA LEU A 190 -14.37 -0.99 16.46
C LEU A 190 -13.64 -0.38 15.26
N VAL A 191 -14.38 0.35 14.43
CA VAL A 191 -13.89 1.01 13.20
C VAL A 191 -12.50 1.67 13.35
N PRO A 192 -12.21 2.49 14.38
CA PRO A 192 -10.87 3.07 14.54
C PRO A 192 -9.77 2.03 14.72
N VAL A 193 -10.04 0.95 15.45
CA VAL A 193 -9.07 -0.15 15.64
C VAL A 193 -8.87 -0.92 14.33
N TYR A 194 -9.95 -1.16 13.57
CA TYR A 194 -9.87 -1.78 12.24
C TYR A 194 -8.98 -0.95 11.30
N LEU A 195 -9.23 0.35 11.19
CA LEU A 195 -8.45 1.26 10.35
C LEU A 195 -6.98 1.27 10.75
N TRP A 196 -6.68 1.35 12.05
CA TRP A 196 -5.31 1.32 12.55
C TRP A 196 -4.60 0.00 12.24
N LYS A 197 -5.27 -1.15 12.44
CA LYS A 197 -4.71 -2.47 12.15
C LYS A 197 -4.45 -2.67 10.66
N ARG A 198 -5.39 -2.24 9.80
CA ARG A 198 -5.22 -2.22 8.35
C ARG A 198 -4.00 -1.39 7.94
N ALA A 199 -3.83 -0.18 8.51
CA ALA A 199 -2.68 0.68 8.21
C ALA A 199 -1.34 0.02 8.53
N ASN A 200 -1.27 -0.70 9.67
CA ASN A 200 -0.06 -1.41 10.08
C ASN A 200 0.25 -2.62 9.19
N LEU A 201 -0.77 -3.35 8.73
CA LEU A 201 -0.58 -4.49 7.82
C LEU A 201 -0.08 -4.05 6.44
N LEU A 202 -0.55 -2.90 5.95
CA LEU A 202 -0.18 -2.36 4.65
C LEU A 202 1.04 -1.43 4.69
N GLY A 203 1.56 -1.09 5.87
CA GLY A 203 2.63 -0.11 6.03
C GLY A 203 2.27 1.32 5.55
N GLN A 204 0.98 1.64 5.43
CA GLN A 204 0.50 2.92 4.94
C GLN A 204 0.37 3.98 6.05
N SER A 205 0.20 5.25 5.66
CA SER A 205 -0.05 6.34 6.61
C SER A 205 -1.40 6.17 7.32
N LYS A 206 -1.45 6.54 8.60
CA LYS A 206 -2.63 6.38 9.46
C LYS A 206 -3.59 7.57 9.38
N ASN A 207 -3.56 8.33 8.28
CA ASN A 207 -4.28 9.61 8.18
C ASN A 207 -5.79 9.43 8.32
N TYR A 208 -6.35 8.39 7.70
CA TYR A 208 -7.77 8.07 7.79
C TYR A 208 -8.21 7.65 9.21
N PHE A 209 -7.31 7.11 10.03
CA PHE A 209 -7.61 6.81 11.44
C PHE A 209 -7.81 8.11 12.22
N PHE A 210 -6.87 9.05 12.10
CA PHE A 210 -6.99 10.35 12.76
C PHE A 210 -8.18 11.15 12.23
N ALA A 211 -8.44 11.09 10.92
CA ALA A 211 -9.63 11.72 10.32
C ALA A 211 -10.93 11.12 10.89
N TRP A 212 -11.00 9.79 11.02
CA TRP A 212 -12.16 9.12 11.63
C TRP A 212 -12.36 9.56 13.09
N VAL A 213 -11.30 9.57 13.90
CA VAL A 213 -11.37 10.00 15.31
C VAL A 213 -11.77 11.46 15.43
N ALA A 214 -11.18 12.34 14.62
CA ALA A 214 -11.54 13.75 14.59
C ALA A 214 -13.02 13.95 14.22
N ALA A 215 -13.51 13.26 13.19
CA ALA A 215 -14.91 13.31 12.79
C ALA A 215 -15.85 12.80 13.90
N PHE A 216 -15.48 11.74 14.60
CA PHE A 216 -16.24 11.21 15.73
C PHE A 216 -16.31 12.20 16.89
N VAL A 217 -15.18 12.81 17.27
CA VAL A 217 -15.14 13.84 18.33
C VAL A 217 -15.95 15.06 17.94
N VAL A 218 -15.80 15.56 16.71
CA VAL A 218 -16.59 16.70 16.21
C VAL A 218 -18.08 16.38 16.21
N ALA A 219 -18.49 15.20 15.74
CA ALA A 219 -19.88 14.77 15.78
C ALA A 219 -20.42 14.73 17.21
N GLY A 220 -19.69 14.14 18.16
CA GLY A 220 -20.13 14.08 19.57
C GLY A 220 -20.23 15.46 20.23
N VAL A 221 -19.30 16.37 19.94
CA VAL A 221 -19.36 17.77 20.43
C VAL A 221 -20.55 18.51 19.83
N LEU A 222 -20.81 18.36 18.52
CA LEU A 222 -21.96 18.98 17.87
C LEU A 222 -23.30 18.45 18.42
N SER A 223 -23.39 17.15 18.69
CA SER A 223 -24.60 16.56 19.28
C SER A 223 -24.88 17.09 20.69
N THR A 224 -23.85 17.25 21.52
CA THR A 224 -24.01 17.77 22.89
C THR A 224 -24.28 19.27 22.93
N ALA A 225 -23.62 20.06 22.08
CA ALA A 225 -23.90 21.49 21.94
C ALA A 225 -25.30 21.75 21.37
N GLY A 226 -25.75 20.95 20.40
CA GLY A 226 -27.08 21.08 19.80
C GLY A 226 -28.21 20.86 20.81
N ALA A 227 -28.07 19.91 21.75
CA ALA A 227 -29.10 19.60 22.74
C ALA A 227 -29.48 20.82 23.62
N GLN A 228 -28.49 21.60 24.06
CA GLN A 228 -28.74 22.79 24.89
C GLN A 228 -29.48 23.89 24.13
N SER A 229 -29.10 24.11 22.86
CA SER A 229 -29.74 25.15 22.03
C SER A 229 -31.24 24.92 21.79
N VAL A 230 -31.68 23.66 21.68
CA VAL A 230 -33.09 23.32 21.47
C VAL A 230 -33.93 23.65 22.71
N ILE A 231 -33.40 23.40 23.92
CA ILE A 231 -34.10 23.70 25.17
C ILE A 231 -34.22 25.21 25.38
N GLU A 232 -33.16 25.97 25.08
CA GLU A 232 -33.18 27.44 25.15
C GLU A 232 -34.23 28.05 24.21
N GLU A 233 -34.32 27.56 22.98
CA GLU A 233 -35.26 28.08 21.97
C GLU A 233 -36.72 27.71 22.31
N THR A 234 -36.97 26.49 22.80
CA THR A 234 -38.32 26.02 23.14
C THR A 234 -38.85 26.59 24.46
N ALA A 235 -37.98 26.99 25.39
CA ALA A 235 -38.39 27.56 26.67
C ALA A 235 -38.93 29.00 26.56
N CYS A 236 -38.41 29.82 25.64
CA CYS A 236 -38.81 31.22 25.51
C CYS A 236 -40.32 31.47 25.30
N PRO A 237 -41.03 30.74 24.41
CA PRO A 237 -42.48 30.90 24.28
C PRO A 237 -43.24 30.50 25.54
N LEU A 238 -42.77 29.49 26.29
CA LEU A 238 -43.37 29.08 27.57
C LEU A 238 -43.19 30.15 28.65
N VAL A 239 -42.01 30.75 28.74
CA VAL A 239 -41.72 31.86 29.65
C VAL A 239 -42.63 33.06 29.34
N THR A 240 -42.77 33.41 28.07
CA THR A 240 -43.63 34.51 27.64
C THR A 240 -45.08 34.28 28.06
N ASP A 241 -45.61 33.07 27.87
CA ASP A 241 -46.98 32.72 28.28
C ASP A 241 -47.18 32.83 29.81
N ILE A 242 -46.20 32.37 30.60
CA ILE A 242 -46.22 32.45 32.06
C ILE A 242 -46.23 33.92 32.52
N ILE A 243 -45.38 34.77 31.96
CA ILE A 243 -45.28 36.18 32.32
C ILE A 243 -46.59 36.92 32.02
N HIS A 244 -47.17 36.68 30.85
CA HIS A 244 -48.41 37.32 30.44
C HIS A 244 -49.61 36.86 31.30
N LYS A 245 -49.70 35.57 31.63
CA LYS A 245 -50.87 35.01 32.34
C LYS A 245 -50.77 35.08 33.85
N GLN A 246 -49.60 34.83 34.43
CA GLN A 246 -49.42 34.75 35.89
C GLN A 246 -49.02 36.09 36.49
N PHE A 247 -48.14 36.83 35.81
CA PHE A 247 -47.60 38.09 36.31
C PHE A 247 -48.29 39.33 35.71
N PHE A 248 -49.20 39.15 34.75
CA PHE A 248 -49.91 40.22 34.04
C PHE A 248 -48.97 41.29 33.45
N GLN A 249 -47.74 40.90 33.14
CA GLN A 249 -46.76 41.77 32.49
C GLN A 249 -46.83 41.58 30.97
N GLY A 250 -46.68 42.68 30.22
CA GLY A 250 -46.70 42.65 28.75
C GLY A 250 -45.33 42.44 28.09
N SER A 251 -44.31 42.08 28.87
CA SER A 251 -42.94 41.86 28.39
C SER A 251 -42.73 40.43 27.89
N SER A 252 -42.13 40.28 26.71
CA SER A 252 -41.87 38.99 26.07
C SER A 252 -40.43 38.50 26.24
N CYS A 253 -40.24 37.17 26.21
CA CYS A 253 -38.91 36.56 26.23
C CYS A 253 -38.16 36.81 24.92
N VAL A 254 -36.91 37.24 25.01
CA VAL A 254 -36.00 37.43 23.87
C VAL A 254 -35.02 36.28 23.76
N LYS A 255 -34.46 35.84 24.89
CA LYS A 255 -33.47 34.76 24.93
C LYS A 255 -33.50 34.04 26.28
N VAL A 256 -33.40 32.72 26.25
CA VAL A 256 -33.09 31.90 27.44
C VAL A 256 -31.65 31.43 27.34
N THR A 257 -30.95 31.35 28.47
CA THR A 257 -29.58 30.80 28.55
C THR A 257 -29.50 29.84 29.72
N ILE A 258 -29.03 28.62 29.48
CA ILE A 258 -28.88 27.59 30.52
C ILE A 258 -27.58 27.86 31.29
N ASP A 259 -27.69 27.96 32.62
CA ASP A 259 -26.57 28.23 33.52
C ASP A 259 -25.91 26.94 33.99
N ASP A 260 -26.71 25.97 34.46
CA ASP A 260 -26.25 24.64 34.84
C ASP A 260 -27.36 23.59 34.83
N GLU A 261 -26.94 22.33 34.90
CA GLU A 261 -27.81 21.16 35.04
C GLU A 261 -27.48 20.45 36.36
N PRO A 262 -28.10 20.83 37.49
CA PRO A 262 -27.81 20.22 38.78
C PRO A 262 -28.31 18.77 38.87
N LYS A 263 -29.29 18.36 38.05
CA LYS A 263 -29.80 16.98 37.97
C LYS A 263 -30.24 16.69 36.54
N THR A 264 -30.05 15.46 36.08
CA THR A 264 -30.46 15.03 34.73
C THR A 264 -31.92 15.40 34.45
N GLY A 265 -32.15 16.20 33.41
CA GLY A 265 -33.48 16.69 33.02
C GLY A 265 -34.02 17.85 33.87
N PHE A 266 -33.19 18.47 34.72
CA PHE A 266 -33.53 19.65 35.50
C PHE A 266 -32.43 20.70 35.34
N TYR A 267 -32.78 21.82 34.72
CA TYR A 267 -31.87 22.87 34.31
C TYR A 267 -32.18 24.18 35.04
N ARG A 268 -31.14 24.89 35.48
CA ARG A 268 -31.25 26.29 35.89
C ARG A 268 -30.91 27.16 34.69
N ALA A 269 -31.74 28.15 34.42
CA ALA A 269 -31.57 29.04 33.29
C ALA A 269 -31.97 30.46 33.65
N THR A 270 -31.49 31.41 32.85
CA THR A 270 -31.84 32.83 32.95
C THR A 270 -32.53 33.25 31.66
N ALA A 271 -33.69 33.91 31.79
CA ALA A 271 -34.44 34.44 30.65
C ALA A 271 -34.32 35.97 30.59
N LEU A 272 -33.89 36.48 29.44
CA LEU A 272 -33.82 37.90 29.12
C LEU A 272 -35.12 38.34 28.44
N LEU A 273 -35.73 39.40 28.97
CA LEU A 273 -36.97 39.99 28.48
C LEU A 273 -36.71 41.20 27.57
N ASP A 274 -37.70 41.58 26.77
CA ASP A 274 -37.65 42.72 25.85
C ASP A 274 -37.47 44.09 26.54
N ASN A 275 -37.87 44.20 27.80
CA ASN A 275 -37.66 45.38 28.64
C ASN A 275 -36.24 45.45 29.23
N GLY A 276 -35.38 44.47 28.96
CA GLY A 276 -34.01 44.37 29.47
C GLY A 276 -33.89 43.74 30.86
N ASN A 277 -34.99 43.29 31.47
CA ASN A 277 -34.95 42.57 32.74
C ASN A 277 -34.57 41.10 32.52
N GLU A 278 -33.86 40.54 33.50
CA GLU A 278 -33.51 39.13 33.54
C GLU A 278 -34.27 38.44 34.68
N ILE A 279 -34.82 37.27 34.40
CA ILE A 279 -35.50 36.45 35.39
C ILE A 279 -34.87 35.05 35.46
N ASN A 280 -34.61 34.58 36.67
CA ASN A 280 -34.14 33.23 36.91
C ASN A 280 -35.29 32.26 36.77
N ILE A 281 -35.13 31.23 35.95
CA ILE A 281 -36.12 30.19 35.69
C ILE A 281 -35.52 28.80 35.93
N THR A 282 -36.39 27.85 36.19
CA THR A 282 -36.01 26.43 36.24
C THR A 282 -36.80 25.67 35.19
N ILE A 283 -36.10 24.83 34.44
CA ILE A 283 -36.66 24.06 33.34
C ILE A 283 -36.59 22.57 33.73
N GLU A 284 -37.71 21.88 33.64
CA GLU A 284 -37.82 20.45 33.96
C GLU A 284 -38.34 19.68 32.73
N GLU A 285 -37.64 18.61 32.37
CA GLU A 285 -37.98 17.73 31.26
C GLU A 285 -38.84 16.57 31.80
N ILE A 286 -40.14 16.57 31.48
CA ILE A 286 -41.10 15.55 31.90
C ILE A 286 -41.52 14.74 30.67
N GLY A 287 -40.80 13.65 30.39
CA GLY A 287 -41.06 12.83 29.20
C GLY A 287 -40.64 13.56 27.92
N ASP A 288 -41.62 13.95 27.10
CA ASP A 288 -41.41 14.67 25.83
C ASP A 288 -41.84 16.16 25.92
N GLN A 289 -42.21 16.63 27.12
CA GLN A 289 -42.63 18.00 27.35
C GLN A 289 -41.71 18.74 28.32
N ILE A 290 -41.41 19.99 27.99
CA ILE A 290 -40.60 20.89 28.81
C ILE A 290 -41.54 21.73 29.68
N GLN A 291 -41.35 21.68 31.00
CA GLN A 291 -42.06 22.53 31.95
C GLN A 291 -41.13 23.60 32.47
N VAL A 292 -41.54 24.87 32.35
CA VAL A 292 -40.81 26.01 32.92
C VAL A 292 -41.49 26.46 34.21
N ARG A 293 -40.71 26.72 35.24
CA ARG A 293 -41.16 27.33 36.50
C ARG A 293 -40.41 28.62 36.74
N VAL A 294 -41.17 29.67 37.02
CA VAL A 294 -40.65 30.98 37.43
C VAL A 294 -40.92 31.11 38.93
N PRO A 295 -39.90 31.30 39.79
CA PRO A 295 -40.12 31.55 41.20
C PRO A 295 -40.93 32.83 41.37
N ALA A 296 -41.86 32.85 42.33
CA ALA A 296 -42.56 34.07 42.70
C ALA A 296 -41.54 35.10 43.19
N GLN A 297 -41.54 36.28 42.56
CA GLN A 297 -40.69 37.41 42.92
C GLN A 297 -41.40 38.34 43.89
#